data_AF-A0A6U6DXC2-F1
#
_entry.id   AF-A0A6U6DXC2-F1
#
_cell.length_a   1.000
_cell.length_b   1.000
_cell.length_c   1.000
_cell.angle_alpha   90.00
_cell.angle_beta   90.00
_cell.angle_gamma   90.00
#
_symmetry.space_group_name_H-M   'P 1'
#
loop_
_entity.id
_entity.type
_entity.pdbx_description
1 polymer ?
#
loop_
_entity_poly.entity_id
_entity_poly.type
_entity_poly.pdbx_seq_one_letter_code
_entity_poly.pdbx_strand_id
1 'polypeptide(L)'
;MLNLTSKKTISAKLRVKQDIFGPWDEEPPVDHQVRVMYTPFIGDEKRDVVEYTSLGFLGCPHTMLTYTRCMDSILCVPLMIDAAVWCDYFSRTGATDGQAAAATAYLFKVPEGGARGVDPGFFRQMGQLEGVLKELSSSSEEEEEGKKGGSSSLSW
;
A
#
# COMPACT_ATOMS: atom_id res chain seq x y z
N MET A 1 -18.81 -7.77 -7.00
CA MET A 1 -17.73 -8.72 -7.39
C MET A 1 -18.03 -9.65 -8.59
N LEU A 2 -19.16 -9.50 -9.32
CA LEU A 2 -19.51 -10.39 -10.44
C LEU A 2 -18.41 -10.52 -11.52
N ASN A 3 -17.69 -9.44 -11.81
CA ASN A 3 -16.60 -9.43 -12.80
C ASN A 3 -15.42 -10.36 -12.45
N LEU A 4 -15.32 -10.83 -11.19
CA LEU A 4 -14.32 -11.77 -10.71
C LEU A 4 -14.71 -13.24 -10.91
N THR A 5 -15.74 -13.51 -11.72
CA THR A 5 -16.11 -14.87 -12.12
C THR A 5 -15.46 -15.29 -13.44
N SER A 6 -14.98 -14.33 -14.24
CA SER A 6 -14.29 -14.63 -15.50
C SER A 6 -12.85 -15.08 -15.27
N LYS A 7 -12.38 -16.05 -16.07
CA LYS A 7 -11.01 -16.60 -15.95
C LYS A 7 -9.92 -15.52 -16.05
N LYS A 8 -10.11 -14.53 -16.92
CA LYS A 8 -9.16 -13.43 -17.14
C LYS A 8 -9.06 -12.52 -15.90
N THR A 9 -10.18 -12.17 -15.30
CA THR A 9 -10.18 -11.30 -14.12
C THR A 9 -9.68 -12.03 -12.87
N ILE A 10 -9.99 -13.33 -12.76
CA ILE A 10 -9.49 -14.19 -11.68
C ILE A 10 -7.96 -14.28 -11.74
N SER A 11 -7.37 -14.57 -12.90
CA SER A 11 -5.92 -14.72 -13.03
C SER A 11 -5.17 -13.42 -12.68
N ALA A 12 -5.67 -12.27 -13.17
CA ALA A 12 -5.08 -10.97 -12.85
C ALA A 12 -5.12 -10.67 -11.34
N LYS A 13 -6.24 -10.95 -10.67
CA LYS A 13 -6.39 -10.69 -9.23
C LYS A 13 -5.57 -11.67 -8.39
N LEU A 14 -5.53 -12.95 -8.77
CA LEU A 14 -4.78 -13.97 -8.04
C LEU A 14 -3.27 -13.71 -8.11
N ARG A 15 -2.74 -13.24 -9.24
CA ARG A 15 -1.33 -12.85 -9.38
C ARG A 15 -0.90 -11.90 -8.26
N VAL A 16 -1.64 -10.80 -8.10
CA VAL A 16 -1.37 -9.77 -7.10
C VAL A 16 -1.53 -10.31 -5.67
N LYS A 17 -2.40 -11.31 -5.46
CA LYS A 17 -2.58 -11.89 -4.13
C LYS A 17 -1.50 -12.90 -3.78
N GLN A 18 -1.04 -13.71 -4.72
CA GLN A 18 -0.06 -14.77 -4.47
C GLN A 18 1.34 -14.21 -4.18
N ASP A 19 1.68 -13.08 -4.77
CA ASP A 19 3.03 -12.48 -4.69
C ASP A 19 3.27 -11.63 -3.41
N ILE A 20 2.29 -11.51 -2.52
CA ILE A 20 2.41 -10.62 -1.34
C ILE A 20 3.54 -11.01 -0.37
N PHE A 21 3.91 -12.29 -0.36
CA PHE A 21 4.98 -12.83 0.49
C PHE A 21 6.30 -12.99 -0.25
N GLY A 22 6.34 -12.73 -1.57
CA GLY A 22 7.56 -12.84 -2.38
C GLY A 22 8.78 -12.09 -1.80
N PRO A 23 8.62 -10.89 -1.21
CA PRO A 23 9.73 -10.17 -0.60
C PRO A 23 10.33 -10.78 0.68
N TRP A 24 9.69 -11.77 1.30
CA TRP A 24 10.09 -12.31 2.61
C TRP A 24 10.87 -13.64 2.52
N ASP A 25 11.02 -14.19 1.30
CA ASP A 25 11.89 -15.31 0.90
C ASP A 25 12.23 -16.34 2.01
N GLU A 26 11.18 -16.96 2.58
CA GLU A 26 11.33 -17.98 3.63
C GLU A 26 11.66 -19.36 3.05
N GLU A 27 12.50 -20.13 3.75
CA GLU A 27 12.79 -21.54 3.44
C GLU A 27 12.31 -22.47 4.58
N PRO A 28 11.38 -23.41 4.32
CA PRO A 28 10.67 -23.63 3.06
C PRO A 28 9.66 -22.51 2.74
N PRO A 29 9.26 -22.37 1.46
CA PRO A 29 8.27 -21.36 1.07
C PRO A 29 6.97 -21.50 1.86
N VAL A 30 6.41 -20.36 2.26
CA VAL A 30 5.11 -20.31 2.94
C VAL A 30 4.02 -20.91 2.03
N ASP A 31 3.29 -21.91 2.54
CA ASP A 31 2.11 -22.42 1.84
C ASP A 31 1.01 -21.35 1.89
N HIS A 32 0.66 -20.84 0.71
CA HIS A 32 -0.25 -19.70 0.59
C HIS A 32 -1.27 -19.94 -0.53
N GLN A 33 -2.54 -20.04 -0.14
CA GLN A 33 -3.66 -20.23 -1.05
C GLN A 33 -4.69 -19.12 -0.89
N VAL A 34 -5.16 -18.60 -2.02
CA VAL A 34 -6.26 -17.61 -2.04
C VAL A 34 -7.38 -18.08 -2.95
N ARG A 35 -8.61 -18.01 -2.43
CA ARG A 35 -9.83 -18.28 -3.19
C ARG A 35 -10.77 -17.08 -3.15
N VAL A 36 -11.45 -16.84 -4.26
CA VAL A 36 -12.49 -15.81 -4.37
C VAL A 36 -13.73 -16.49 -4.94
N MET A 37 -14.83 -16.40 -4.21
CA MET A 37 -16.12 -16.96 -4.62
C MET A 37 -17.13 -15.83 -4.77
N TYR A 38 -17.93 -15.88 -5.83
CA TYR A 38 -19.01 -14.92 -6.03
C TYR A 38 -20.32 -15.49 -5.51
N THR A 39 -20.91 -14.80 -4.53
CA THR A 39 -22.19 -15.18 -3.92
C THR A 39 -23.17 -14.00 -4.06
N PRO A 40 -24.17 -14.08 -4.96
CA PRO A 40 -25.06 -12.95 -5.25
C PRO A 40 -25.77 -12.37 -4.02
N PHE A 41 -26.19 -13.23 -3.09
CA PHE A 41 -26.92 -12.85 -1.87
C PHE A 41 -26.14 -11.90 -0.97
N ILE A 42 -24.80 -11.97 -1.00
CA ILE A 42 -23.93 -11.19 -0.11
C ILE A 42 -23.76 -9.74 -0.61
N GLY A 43 -24.01 -9.48 -1.89
CA GLY A 43 -23.89 -8.13 -2.46
C GLY A 43 -22.48 -7.54 -2.29
N ASP A 44 -22.40 -6.34 -1.71
CA ASP A 44 -21.16 -5.60 -1.42
C ASP A 44 -20.52 -5.99 -0.07
N GLU A 45 -21.24 -6.74 0.76
CA GLU A 45 -20.83 -7.12 2.11
C GLU A 45 -19.82 -8.28 2.10
N LYS A 46 -18.63 -8.02 1.55
CA LYS A 46 -17.56 -9.01 1.42
C LYS A 46 -17.25 -9.69 2.75
N ARG A 47 -17.08 -11.00 2.66
CA ARG A 47 -16.67 -11.88 3.75
C ARG A 47 -15.31 -12.45 3.44
N ASP A 48 -14.37 -12.26 4.35
CA ASP A 48 -13.01 -12.77 4.27
C ASP A 48 -12.80 -13.77 5.41
N VAL A 49 -12.28 -14.94 5.06
CA VAL A 49 -11.89 -15.98 6.01
C VAL A 49 -10.43 -16.25 5.76
N VAL A 50 -9.59 -16.03 6.76
CA VAL A 50 -8.15 -16.24 6.67
C VAL A 50 -7.70 -17.13 7.81
N GLU A 51 -6.94 -18.16 7.48
CA GLU A 51 -6.30 -19.05 8.44
C GLU A 51 -4.79 -18.83 8.34
N TYR A 52 -4.15 -18.56 9.47
CA TYR A 52 -2.70 -18.49 9.60
C TYR A 52 -2.27 -19.62 10.53
N THR A 53 -1.42 -20.52 10.03
CA THR A 53 -0.83 -21.58 10.85
C THR A 53 0.68 -21.39 10.87
N SER A 54 1.24 -21.27 12.07
CA SER A 54 2.68 -21.13 12.31
C SER A 54 3.15 -22.16 13.34
N LEU A 55 4.46 -22.38 13.41
CA LEU A 55 5.07 -23.21 14.45
C LEU A 55 5.51 -22.32 15.61
N GLY A 56 4.94 -22.59 16.79
CA GLY A 56 5.30 -21.95 18.04
C GLY A 56 6.43 -22.67 18.78
N PHE A 57 6.50 -22.45 20.09
CA PHE A 57 7.49 -23.06 20.95
C PHE A 57 7.45 -24.60 20.87
N LEU A 58 8.63 -25.23 20.81
CA LEU A 58 8.81 -26.68 20.64
C LEU A 58 8.18 -27.27 19.36
N GLY A 59 7.97 -26.45 18.33
CA GLY A 59 7.36 -26.90 17.07
C GLY A 59 5.86 -27.21 17.20
N CYS A 60 5.22 -26.75 18.27
CA CYS A 60 3.78 -26.89 18.43
C CYS A 60 3.05 -25.97 17.45
N PRO A 61 2.10 -26.49 16.64
CA PRO A 61 1.36 -25.66 15.71
C PRO A 61 0.46 -24.67 16.46
N HIS A 62 0.47 -23.43 16.00
CA HIS A 62 -0.42 -22.37 16.44
C HIS A 62 -1.24 -21.89 15.23
N THR A 63 -2.56 -21.95 15.34
CA THR A 63 -3.46 -21.56 14.26
C THR A 63 -4.35 -20.41 14.70
N MET A 64 -4.39 -19.37 13.88
CA MET A 64 -5.26 -18.20 14.02
C MET A 64 -6.26 -18.18 12.87
N LEU A 65 -7.55 -18.06 13.19
CA LEU A 65 -8.61 -17.91 12.19
C LEU A 65 -9.26 -16.53 12.34
N THR A 66 -9.26 -15.77 11.26
CA THR A 66 -9.86 -14.45 11.18
C THR A 66 -11.06 -14.48 10.25
N TYR A 67 -12.19 -13.96 10.73
CA TYR A 67 -13.39 -13.76 9.94
C TYR A 67 -13.75 -12.28 9.91
N THR A 68 -13.72 -11.68 8.72
CA THR A 68 -14.00 -10.26 8.51
C THR A 68 -15.22 -10.10 7.63
N ARG A 69 -16.16 -9.27 8.08
CA ARG A 69 -17.30 -8.78 7.27
C ARG A 69 -17.11 -7.30 7.05
N CYS A 70 -17.17 -6.87 5.80
CA CYS A 70 -17.00 -5.46 5.47
C CYS A 70 -17.76 -5.12 4.19
N MET A 71 -18.28 -3.91 4.11
CA MET A 71 -18.73 -3.33 2.85
C MET A 71 -17.49 -2.88 2.06
N ASP A 72 -17.15 -3.61 0.99
CA ASP A 72 -15.91 -3.39 0.22
C ASP A 72 -15.90 -1.96 -0.36
N SER A 73 -17.06 -1.42 -0.72
CA SER A 73 -17.20 -0.03 -1.21
C SER A 73 -16.89 1.00 -0.12
N ILE A 74 -17.37 0.80 1.11
CA ILE A 74 -17.12 1.73 2.22
C ILE A 74 -15.64 1.73 2.61
N LEU A 75 -14.97 0.58 2.53
CA LEU A 75 -13.53 0.49 2.78
C LEU A 75 -12.71 1.12 1.65
N CYS A 76 -13.18 1.04 0.40
CA CYS A 76 -12.45 1.55 -0.77
C CYS A 76 -12.53 3.07 -0.91
N VAL A 77 -13.66 3.70 -0.56
CA VAL A 77 -13.87 5.14 -0.79
C VAL A 77 -12.82 6.02 -0.10
N PRO A 78 -12.50 5.84 1.20
CA PRO A 78 -11.45 6.62 1.85
C PRO A 78 -10.08 6.47 1.16
N LEU A 79 -9.72 5.26 0.73
CA LEU A 79 -8.47 5.03 0.00
C LEU A 79 -8.42 5.76 -1.35
N MET A 80 -9.57 5.89 -2.03
CA MET A 80 -9.66 6.67 -3.27
C MET A 80 -9.49 8.17 -3.01
N ILE A 81 -10.02 8.65 -1.89
CA ILE A 81 -9.86 10.05 -1.47
C ILE A 81 -8.39 10.32 -1.14
N ASP A 82 -7.76 9.45 -0.35
CA ASP A 82 -6.34 9.52 -0.03
C ASP A 82 -5.48 9.56 -1.30
N ALA A 83 -5.75 8.68 -2.27
CA ALA A 83 -5.02 8.66 -3.54
C ALA A 83 -5.11 10.02 -4.27
N ALA A 84 -6.30 10.60 -4.36
CA ALA A 84 -6.49 11.89 -5.02
C ALA A 84 -5.77 13.02 -4.27
N VAL A 85 -5.85 13.03 -2.94
CA VAL A 85 -5.18 14.04 -2.08
C VAL A 85 -3.67 13.94 -2.22
N TRP A 86 -3.10 12.74 -2.15
CA TRP A 86 -1.65 12.56 -2.28
C TRP A 86 -1.14 12.89 -3.68
N CYS A 87 -1.87 12.52 -4.72
CA CYS A 87 -1.52 12.91 -6.08
C CYS A 87 -1.49 14.45 -6.25
N ASP A 88 -2.49 15.17 -5.74
CA ASP A 88 -2.50 16.64 -5.77
C ASP A 88 -1.33 17.23 -4.96
N TYR A 89 -1.10 16.74 -3.74
CA TYR A 89 0.00 17.19 -2.89
C TYR A 89 1.35 17.02 -3.57
N PHE A 90 1.70 15.80 -4.00
CA PHE A 90 3.00 15.53 -4.62
C PHE A 90 3.22 16.26 -5.95
N SER A 91 2.14 16.52 -6.70
CA SER A 91 2.22 17.32 -7.92
C SER A 91 2.61 18.79 -7.66
N ARG A 92 2.32 19.31 -6.47
CA ARG A 92 2.61 20.70 -6.09
C ARG A 92 3.92 20.86 -5.36
N THR A 93 4.38 19.83 -4.65
CA THR A 93 5.59 19.90 -3.81
C THR A 93 6.87 19.50 -4.55
N GLY A 94 6.79 19.23 -5.86
CA GLY A 94 7.97 18.86 -6.66
C GLY A 94 8.57 17.50 -6.29
N ALA A 95 7.77 16.61 -5.69
CA ALA A 95 8.23 15.28 -5.34
C ALA A 95 8.63 14.51 -6.60
N THR A 96 9.73 13.76 -6.53
CA THR A 96 10.14 12.90 -7.64
C THR A 96 9.15 11.76 -7.83
N ASP A 97 9.04 11.22 -9.04
CA ASP A 97 8.17 10.08 -9.35
C ASP A 97 8.44 8.88 -8.42
N GLY A 98 9.70 8.66 -8.04
CA GLY A 98 10.09 7.62 -7.10
C GLY A 98 9.59 7.86 -5.67
N GLN A 99 9.75 9.09 -5.16
CA GLN A 99 9.25 9.47 -3.83
C GLN A 99 7.72 9.38 -3.76
N ALA A 100 7.01 9.90 -4.77
CA ALA A 100 5.56 9.81 -4.83
C ALA A 100 5.07 8.35 -4.92
N ALA A 101 5.74 7.51 -5.71
CA ALA A 101 5.40 6.09 -5.82
C ALA A 101 5.65 5.34 -4.50
N ALA A 102 6.78 5.57 -3.83
CA ALA A 102 7.08 4.94 -2.54
C ALA A 102 6.10 5.38 -1.45
N ALA A 103 5.78 6.68 -1.39
CA ALA A 103 4.87 7.25 -0.40
C ALA A 103 3.42 6.77 -0.58
N THR A 104 2.99 6.52 -1.82
CA THR A 104 1.62 6.04 -2.14
C THR A 104 1.50 4.52 -2.19
N ALA A 105 2.58 3.77 -1.93
CA ALA A 105 2.61 2.30 -2.02
C ALA A 105 1.53 1.62 -1.15
N TYR A 106 1.20 2.20 0.00
CA TYR A 106 0.21 1.66 0.94
C TYR A 106 -1.22 1.56 0.38
N LEU A 107 -1.54 2.34 -0.65
CA LEU A 107 -2.85 2.33 -1.30
C LEU A 107 -3.04 1.09 -2.18
N PHE A 108 -1.95 0.41 -2.53
CA PHE A 108 -1.94 -0.70 -3.46
C PHE A 108 -1.60 -2.00 -2.76
N LYS A 109 -2.18 -3.08 -3.28
CA LYS A 109 -2.00 -4.41 -2.70
C LYS A 109 -0.56 -4.95 -2.87
N VAL A 110 0.08 -4.63 -3.99
CA VAL A 110 1.48 -4.97 -4.26
C VAL A 110 2.14 -3.72 -4.84
N PRO A 111 3.30 -3.31 -4.31
CA PRO A 111 4.04 -2.19 -4.85
C PRO A 111 4.65 -2.57 -6.21
N GLU A 112 4.10 -2.01 -7.28
CA GLU A 112 4.56 -2.19 -8.67
C GLU A 112 5.07 -0.85 -9.25
N GLY A 113 5.73 -0.90 -10.42
CA GLY A 113 6.22 0.31 -11.09
C GLY A 113 7.32 1.03 -10.30
N GLY A 114 7.16 2.35 -10.10
CA GLY A 114 8.12 3.18 -9.35
C GLY A 114 8.23 2.83 -7.86
N ALA A 115 7.27 2.08 -7.31
CA ALA A 115 7.30 1.59 -5.93
C ALA A 115 7.93 0.20 -5.81
N ARG A 116 8.38 -0.41 -6.92
CA ARG A 116 8.90 -1.78 -6.91
C ARG A 116 10.09 -1.90 -5.95
N GLY A 117 10.03 -2.89 -5.07
CA GLY A 117 11.06 -3.12 -4.04
C GLY A 117 10.74 -2.46 -2.69
N VAL A 118 9.68 -1.65 -2.60
CA VAL A 118 9.11 -1.23 -1.32
C VAL A 118 8.53 -2.45 -0.62
N ASP A 119 8.75 -2.52 0.68
CA ASP A 119 8.21 -3.59 1.52
C ASP A 119 6.66 -3.60 1.49
N PRO A 120 5.99 -4.76 1.36
CA PRO A 120 4.54 -4.83 1.29
C PRO A 120 3.84 -4.62 2.65
N GLY A 121 4.58 -4.55 3.74
CA GLY A 121 4.07 -4.36 5.09
C GLY A 121 3.52 -2.95 5.30
N PHE A 122 2.25 -2.86 5.66
CA PHE A 122 1.52 -1.60 5.83
C PHE A 122 2.26 -0.57 6.71
N PHE A 123 2.75 -0.98 7.89
CA PHE A 123 3.46 -0.05 8.79
C PHE A 123 4.79 0.44 8.23
N ARG A 124 5.50 -0.39 7.45
CA ARG A 124 6.74 0.02 6.77
C ARG A 124 6.43 1.04 5.68
N GLN A 125 5.35 0.85 4.93
CA GLN A 125 4.88 1.79 3.92
C GLN A 125 4.39 3.11 4.52
N MET A 126 3.73 3.09 5.68
CA MET A 126 3.41 4.31 6.43
C MET A 126 4.68 5.08 6.84
N GLY A 127 5.72 4.37 7.29
CA GLY A 127 7.01 4.98 7.57
C GLY A 127 7.67 5.61 6.32
N GLN A 128 7.51 5.00 5.14
CA GLN A 128 7.99 5.58 3.88
C GLN A 128 7.27 6.88 3.54
N LEU A 129 5.94 6.91 3.68
CA LEU A 129 5.14 8.13 3.50
C LEU A 129 5.62 9.24 4.44
N GLU A 130 5.74 8.96 5.74
CA GLU A 130 6.23 9.93 6.72
C GLU A 130 7.65 10.44 6.42
N GLY A 131 8.54 9.57 5.93
CA GLY A 131 9.89 9.92 5.52
C GLY A 131 9.89 10.92 4.36
N VAL A 132 9.14 10.61 3.30
CA VAL A 132 9.01 11.48 2.12
C VAL A 132 8.40 12.84 2.51
N LEU A 133 7.39 12.87 3.38
CA LEU A 133 6.79 14.12 3.85
C LEU A 133 7.80 15.00 4.61
N LYS A 134 8.64 14.39 5.45
CA LYS A 134 9.70 15.11 6.18
C LYS A 134 10.73 15.71 5.23
N GLU A 135 11.21 14.93 4.26
CA GLU A 135 12.15 15.40 3.24
C GLU A 135 11.60 16.62 2.48
N LEU A 136 10.36 16.53 1.99
CA LEU A 136 9.71 17.62 1.25
C LEU A 136 9.49 18.86 2.11
N SER A 137 9.14 18.69 3.39
CA SER A 137 9.02 19.82 4.31
C SER A 137 10.36 20.52 4.54
N SER A 138 11.46 19.77 4.71
CA SER A 138 12.78 20.35 4.92
C SER A 138 13.30 21.10 3.70
N SER A 139 13.06 20.60 2.48
CA SER A 139 13.46 21.30 1.26
C SER A 139 12.71 22.62 1.08
N SER A 140 11.46 22.71 1.55
CA SER A 140 10.70 23.97 1.50
C SER A 140 11.21 25.02 2.48
N GLU A 141 11.74 24.62 3.64
CA GLU A 141 12.32 25.53 4.63
C GLU A 141 13.68 26.09 4.16
N GLU A 142 14.53 25.26 3.54
CA GLU A 142 15.80 25.70 2.94
C GLU A 142 15.60 26.69 1.79
N GLU A 143 14.56 26.52 0.96
CA GLU A 143 14.20 27.47 -0.09
C GLU A 143 13.67 28.80 0.45
N GLU A 144 12.96 28.81 1.59
CA GLU A 144 12.51 30.04 2.25
C GLU A 144 13.65 30.82 2.92
N GLU A 145 14.60 30.13 3.56
CA GLU A 145 15.78 30.79 4.15
C GLU A 145 16.71 31.36 3.06
N GLY A 146 16.89 30.67 1.94
CA GLY A 146 17.64 31.15 0.78
C GLY A 146 17.05 32.42 0.14
N LYS A 147 15.71 32.56 0.13
CA LYS A 147 15.04 33.78 -0.35
C LYS A 147 15.16 34.96 0.62
N LYS A 148 15.23 34.74 1.93
CA LYS A 148 15.44 35.83 2.93
C LYS A 148 16.88 36.35 2.93
N GLY A 149 17.88 35.53 2.57
CA GLY A 149 19.29 35.94 2.48
C GLY A 149 19.66 36.76 1.23
N GLY A 150 18.81 36.79 0.20
CA GLY A 150 19.10 37.43 -1.10
C GLY A 150 18.71 38.91 -1.24
N SER A 151 18.10 39.53 -0.23
CA SER A 151 17.53 40.90 -0.33
C SER A 151 18.39 42.01 0.29
N SER A 152 19.72 41.89 0.32
CA SER A 152 20.61 43.01 0.70
C SER A 152 21.76 43.25 -0.29
N SER A 153 21.46 43.57 -1.55
CA SER A 153 22.40 44.36 -2.37
C SER A 153 21.69 45.09 -3.51
N LEU A 154 20.99 46.18 -3.18
CA LEU A 154 20.74 47.25 -4.15
C LEU A 154 21.10 48.57 -3.45
N SER A 155 22.41 48.85 -3.41
CA SER A 155 22.93 50.20 -3.28
C SER A 155 22.96 50.83 -4.68
N TRP A 156 22.25 51.94 -4.88
CA TRP A 156 22.71 53.21 -5.45
C TRP A 156 21.64 54.26 -5.20
#